data_AF-R5VMV5-F1
#
_entry.id   AF-R5VMV5-F1
#
_cell.length_a   1.000
_cell.length_b   1.000
_cell.length_c   1.000
_cell.angle_alpha   90.00
_cell.angle_beta   90.00
_cell.angle_gamma   90.00
#
_symmetry.space_group_name_H-M   'P 1'
#
loop_
_entity.id
_entity.type
_entity.pdbx_description
1 polymer ?
#
loop_
_entity_poly.entity_id
_entity_poly.type
_entity_poly.pdbx_seq_one_letter_code
_entity_poly.pdbx_strand_id
1 'polypeptide(L)'
;MIGYLEIKYDPAHKFVPYDFYKVLNERIPEKFAKRPNYKDILKIIPKKRDIEEETKIYFCGWRRNAVGQNVRDKNLEKTRSAFGDAKAEMCKRKNISSCWTDCASDEDLKKLNDIVGM
;
A
#
# COMPACT_ATOMS: atom_id res chain seq x y z
N MET A 1 10.83 11.27 -5.33
CA MET A 1 10.83 10.92 -6.76
C MET A 1 12.25 11.02 -7.32
N ILE A 2 12.89 12.21 -7.29
CA ILE A 2 14.27 12.43 -7.76
C ILE A 2 15.30 11.51 -7.06
N GLY A 3 15.23 11.37 -5.74
CA GLY A 3 16.13 10.48 -4.99
C GLY A 3 15.95 8.98 -5.27
N TYR A 4 14.82 8.55 -5.84
CA TYR A 4 14.62 7.15 -6.25
C TYR A 4 15.23 6.85 -7.62
N LEU A 5 15.42 7.89 -8.45
CA LEU A 5 16.04 7.81 -9.77
C LEU A 5 17.55 8.08 -9.72
N GLU A 6 18.09 8.29 -8.50
CA GLU A 6 19.49 8.64 -8.23
C GLU A 6 20.00 9.83 -9.07
N ILE A 7 19.11 10.77 -9.38
CA ILE A 7 19.48 12.02 -10.04
C ILE A 7 20.12 12.92 -8.99
N LYS A 8 21.42 13.19 -9.15
CA LYS A 8 22.22 14.00 -8.22
C LYS A 8 22.39 15.42 -8.76
N TYR A 9 22.44 16.38 -7.84
CA TYR A 9 22.80 17.75 -8.16
C TYR A 9 24.28 17.82 -8.52
N ASP A 10 24.60 18.44 -9.64
CA ASP A 10 25.97 18.74 -10.06
C ASP A 10 26.24 20.24 -9.86
N PRO A 11 27.08 20.65 -8.90
CA PRO A 11 27.37 22.05 -8.64
C PRO A 11 28.18 22.73 -9.77
N ALA A 12 28.84 21.97 -10.64
CA ALA A 12 29.59 22.49 -11.77
C ALA A 12 28.70 22.72 -13.01
N HIS A 13 27.50 22.13 -13.04
CA HIS A 13 26.56 22.27 -14.15
C HIS A 13 25.42 23.23 -13.78
N LYS A 14 25.29 24.34 -14.52
CA LYS A 14 24.16 25.25 -14.33
C LYS A 14 22.87 24.49 -14.65
N PHE A 15 21.85 24.65 -13.81
CA PHE A 15 20.55 24.02 -14.07
C PHE A 15 19.98 24.48 -15.42
N VAL A 16 19.77 23.52 -16.31
CA VAL A 16 19.09 23.68 -17.60
C VAL A 16 17.90 22.72 -17.62
N PRO A 17 16.66 23.20 -17.83
CA PRO A 17 15.48 22.33 -17.84
C PRO A 17 15.58 21.17 -18.84
N TYR A 18 16.11 21.42 -20.04
CA TYR A 18 16.30 20.40 -21.06
C TYR A 18 17.18 19.24 -20.56
N ASP A 19 18.33 19.54 -19.95
CA ASP A 19 19.25 18.53 -19.44
C ASP A 19 18.62 17.72 -18.30
N PHE A 20 17.86 18.38 -17.43
CA PHE A 20 17.09 17.70 -16.40
C PHE A 20 16.08 16.72 -17.00
N TYR A 21 15.26 17.16 -17.97
CA TYR A 21 14.27 16.29 -18.61
C TYR A 21 14.91 15.14 -19.39
N LYS A 22 16.07 15.37 -20.02
CA LYS A 22 16.84 14.33 -20.70
C LYS A 22 17.27 13.24 -19.71
N VAL A 23 17.94 13.63 -18.63
CA VAL A 23 18.38 12.68 -17.58
C VAL A 23 17.19 11.99 -16.93
N LEU A 24 16.11 12.72 -16.67
CA LEU A 24 14.88 12.17 -16.12
C LEU A 24 14.29 11.10 -17.05
N ASN A 25 14.18 11.38 -18.35
CA ASN A 25 13.64 10.44 -19.34
C ASN A 25 14.51 9.19 -19.48
N GLU A 26 15.84 9.34 -19.44
CA GLU A 26 16.78 8.21 -19.48
C GLU A 26 16.73 7.33 -18.22
N ARG A 27 16.42 7.92 -17.05
CA ARG A 27 16.38 7.22 -15.76
C ARG A 27 15.01 6.62 -15.44
N ILE A 28 13.93 7.13 -16.03
CA ILE A 28 12.58 6.56 -15.84
C ILE A 28 12.57 5.16 -16.45
N PRO A 29 12.30 4.10 -15.66
CA PRO A 29 12.23 2.75 -16.20
C PRO A 29 11.07 2.64 -17.20
N GLU A 30 11.37 2.28 -18.45
CA GLU A 30 10.34 2.03 -19.48
C GLU A 30 9.52 0.77 -19.20
N LYS A 31 10.12 -0.18 -18.46
CA LYS A 31 9.50 -1.47 -18.14
C LYS A 31 9.55 -1.70 -16.64
N PHE A 32 8.37 -1.82 -16.04
CA PHE A 32 8.24 -2.31 -14.66
C PHE A 32 8.24 -3.84 -14.68
N ALA A 33 9.41 -4.44 -14.45
CA ALA A 33 9.58 -5.89 -14.45
C ALA A 33 8.72 -6.59 -13.37
N LYS A 34 8.38 -5.89 -12.28
CA LYS A 34 7.60 -6.44 -11.17
C LYS A 34 6.66 -5.39 -10.62
N ARG A 35 5.37 -5.72 -10.56
CA ARG A 35 4.41 -4.92 -9.77
C ARG A 35 4.74 -5.14 -8.29
N PRO A 36 4.89 -4.08 -7.48
CA PRO A 36 5.08 -4.23 -6.05
C PRO A 36 3.90 -5.02 -5.47
N ASN A 37 4.18 -5.96 -4.59
CA ASN A 37 3.10 -6.64 -3.89
C ASN A 37 2.54 -5.69 -2.81
N TYR A 38 1.37 -6.04 -2.26
CA TYR A 38 0.75 -5.19 -1.24
C TYR A 38 1.61 -5.05 0.04
N LYS A 39 2.46 -6.03 0.36
CA LYS A 39 3.37 -5.99 1.53
C LYS A 39 4.46 -4.93 1.34
N ASP A 40 4.98 -4.80 0.12
CA ASP A 40 5.95 -3.76 -0.24
C ASP A 40 5.31 -2.37 -0.05
N ILE A 41 4.03 -2.24 -0.40
CA ILE A 41 3.24 -1.03 -0.20
C ILE A 41 3.04 -0.75 1.30
N LEU A 42 2.64 -1.75 2.09
CA LEU A 42 2.42 -1.62 3.54
C LEU A 42 3.69 -1.30 4.33
N LYS A 43 4.88 -1.67 3.84
CA LYS A 43 6.16 -1.28 4.47
C LYS A 43 6.49 0.22 4.31
N ILE A 44 5.93 0.87 3.30
CA ILE A 44 6.28 2.26 2.94
C ILE A 44 5.21 3.25 3.42
N ILE A 45 3.95 2.84 3.41
CA ILE A 45 2.81 3.72 3.70
C ILE A 45 2.76 4.31 5.12
N PRO A 46 3.18 3.63 6.21
CA PRO A 46 3.19 4.21 7.55
C PRO A 46 3.95 5.54 7.64
N LYS A 47 4.93 5.75 6.77
CA LYS A 47 5.69 7.02 6.68
C LYS A 47 4.86 8.21 6.19
N LYS A 48 3.66 7.97 5.65
CA LYS A 48 2.81 8.98 4.99
C LYS A 48 1.35 8.96 5.46
N ARG A 49 0.86 7.83 5.97
CA ARG A 49 -0.54 7.64 6.37
C ARG A 49 -0.60 6.91 7.70
N ASP A 50 -1.63 7.23 8.48
CA ASP A 50 -1.93 6.57 9.73
C ASP A 50 -2.72 5.29 9.47
N ILE A 51 -2.05 4.13 9.55
CA ILE A 51 -2.65 2.81 9.33
C ILE A 51 -2.63 1.98 10.61
N GLU A 52 -3.55 1.02 10.72
CA GLU A 52 -3.66 0.17 11.91
C GLU A 52 -2.51 -0.83 12.00
N GLU A 53 -1.88 -0.96 13.18
CA GLU A 53 -0.86 -1.99 13.47
C GLU A 53 0.19 -2.13 12.36
N GLU A 54 1.01 -1.09 12.18
CA GLU A 54 1.97 -0.96 11.07
C GLU A 54 2.95 -2.15 10.91
N THR A 55 3.25 -2.85 11.99
CA THR A 55 4.13 -4.03 12.00
C THR A 55 3.48 -5.28 11.41
N LYS A 56 2.15 -5.36 11.41
CA LYS A 56 1.39 -6.52 10.92
C LYS A 56 1.11 -6.37 9.44
N ILE A 57 1.95 -6.92 8.58
CA ILE A 57 1.87 -6.70 7.12
C ILE A 57 1.24 -7.87 6.34
N TYR A 58 0.94 -8.99 7.00
CA TYR A 58 0.40 -10.17 6.33
C TYR A 58 -1.10 -10.29 6.55
N PHE A 59 -1.86 -10.38 5.47
CA PHE A 59 -3.30 -10.56 5.55
C PHE A 59 -3.66 -12.00 5.94
N CYS A 60 -4.51 -12.18 6.96
CA CYS A 60 -4.91 -13.51 7.45
C CYS A 60 -6.43 -13.76 7.45
N GLY A 61 -7.23 -12.77 7.04
CA GLY A 61 -8.67 -12.96 6.85
C GLY A 61 -9.52 -11.71 7.14
N TRP A 62 -10.80 -11.94 7.39
CA TRP A 62 -11.80 -10.91 7.64
C TRP A 62 -12.53 -11.17 8.95
N ARG A 63 -13.00 -10.11 9.60
CA ARG A 63 -13.81 -10.19 10.81
C ARG A 63 -15.03 -9.28 10.68
N ARG A 64 -16.23 -9.84 10.77
CA ARG A 64 -17.46 -9.05 10.91
C ARG A 64 -17.53 -8.49 12.32
N ASN A 65 -17.67 -7.17 12.44
CA ASN A 65 -17.76 -6.54 13.75
C ASN A 65 -19.15 -6.74 14.35
N ALA A 66 -19.22 -6.92 15.67
CA ALA A 66 -20.47 -7.09 16.40
C ALA A 66 -21.27 -5.77 16.44
N VAL A 67 -22.55 -5.88 16.76
CA VAL A 67 -23.42 -4.71 16.99
C VAL A 67 -22.80 -3.85 18.10
N GLY A 68 -22.67 -2.55 17.84
CA GLY A 68 -21.99 -1.60 18.74
C GLY A 68 -20.48 -1.45 18.52
N GLN A 69 -19.88 -2.25 17.62
CA GLN A 69 -18.51 -2.07 17.16
C GLN A 69 -18.50 -1.66 15.69
N ASN A 70 -17.59 -0.77 15.31
CA ASN A 70 -17.41 -0.36 13.93
C ASN A 70 -16.00 -0.66 13.44
N VAL A 71 -15.87 -0.94 12.15
CA VAL A 71 -14.57 -0.95 11.48
C VAL A 71 -13.90 0.41 11.66
N ARG A 72 -12.61 0.38 12.01
CA ARG A 72 -11.83 1.59 12.29
C ARG A 72 -11.30 2.19 10.99
N ASP A 73 -11.23 3.51 10.94
CA ASP A 73 -10.73 4.22 9.76
C ASP A 73 -9.27 3.84 9.43
N LYS A 74 -8.44 3.60 10.44
CA LYS A 74 -7.05 3.13 10.25
C LYS A 74 -6.99 1.74 9.60
N ASN A 75 -7.95 0.86 9.89
CA ASN A 75 -8.06 -0.46 9.25
C ASN A 75 -8.55 -0.33 7.81
N LEU A 76 -9.51 0.57 7.56
CA LEU A 76 -9.98 0.89 6.21
C LEU A 76 -8.86 1.46 5.35
N GLU A 77 -8.04 2.36 5.88
CA GLU A 77 -6.90 2.93 5.15
C GLU A 77 -5.85 1.88 4.83
N LYS A 78 -5.59 0.95 5.75
CA LYS A 78 -4.72 -0.20 5.50
C LYS A 78 -5.27 -1.11 4.39
N THR A 79 -6.57 -1.39 4.43
CA THR A 79 -7.26 -2.19 3.41
C THR A 79 -7.21 -1.52 2.05
N ARG A 80 -7.48 -0.21 1.99
CA ARG A 80 -7.42 0.62 0.78
C ARG A 80 -6.02 0.60 0.17
N SER A 81 -5.03 0.79 1.01
CA SER A 81 -3.62 0.79 0.65
C SER A 81 -3.15 -0.55 0.08
N ALA A 82 -3.59 -1.66 0.67
CA ALA A 82 -3.19 -3.00 0.27
C ALA A 82 -3.96 -3.52 -0.95
N PHE A 83 -5.28 -3.31 -0.99
CA PHE A 83 -6.18 -4.01 -1.91
C PHE A 83 -7.12 -3.10 -2.72
N GLY A 84 -7.01 -1.79 -2.56
CA GLY A 84 -7.76 -0.78 -3.31
C GLY A 84 -9.09 -0.36 -2.67
N ASP A 85 -9.65 0.73 -3.19
CA ASP A 85 -10.85 1.39 -2.66
C ASP A 85 -12.07 0.47 -2.63
N ALA A 86 -12.26 -0.35 -3.66
CA ALA A 86 -13.44 -1.22 -3.75
C ALA A 86 -13.57 -2.16 -2.55
N LYS A 87 -12.45 -2.72 -2.06
CA LYS A 87 -12.47 -3.60 -0.87
C LYS A 87 -12.66 -2.80 0.41
N ALA A 88 -12.03 -1.63 0.53
CA ALA A 88 -12.20 -0.77 1.70
C ALA A 88 -13.65 -0.26 1.85
N GLU A 89 -14.28 0.16 0.76
CA GLU A 89 -15.67 0.60 0.79
C GLU A 89 -16.63 -0.56 1.12
N MET A 90 -16.34 -1.77 0.63
CA MET A 90 -17.09 -2.97 1.03
C MET A 90 -16.94 -3.26 2.53
N CYS A 91 -15.72 -3.19 3.07
CA CYS A 91 -15.46 -3.31 4.51
C CYS A 91 -16.26 -2.29 5.32
N LYS A 92 -16.26 -1.02 4.88
CA LYS A 92 -17.02 0.05 5.53
C LYS A 92 -18.52 -0.21 5.53
N ARG A 93 -19.08 -0.55 4.37
CA ARG A 93 -20.53 -0.80 4.20
C ARG A 93 -21.02 -2.02 4.98
N LYS A 94 -20.25 -3.10 5.01
CA LYS A 94 -20.61 -4.35 5.68
C LYS A 94 -20.16 -4.42 7.14
N ASN A 95 -19.47 -3.38 7.63
CA ASN A 95 -18.85 -3.34 8.95
C ASN A 95 -17.89 -4.53 9.21
N ILE A 96 -17.00 -4.76 8.26
CA ILE A 96 -16.00 -5.84 8.27
C ILE A 96 -14.61 -5.22 8.43
N SER A 97 -13.83 -5.74 9.36
CA SER A 97 -12.40 -5.41 9.49
C SER A 97 -11.54 -6.42 8.74
N SER A 98 -10.48 -5.95 8.10
CA SER A 98 -9.40 -6.81 7.62
C SER A 98 -8.52 -7.25 8.79
N CYS A 99 -8.11 -8.51 8.80
CA CYS A 99 -7.25 -9.09 9.83
C CYS A 99 -5.82 -9.22 9.32
N TRP A 100 -4.86 -8.81 10.15
CA TRP A 100 -3.45 -8.78 9.82
C TRP A 100 -2.61 -9.46 10.90
N THR A 101 -1.49 -10.04 10.50
CA THR A 101 -0.49 -10.66 11.37
C THR A 101 0.92 -10.17 10.98
N ASP A 102 1.86 -10.27 11.91
CA ASP A 102 3.30 -10.10 11.72
C ASP A 102 4.00 -11.43 11.35
N CYS A 103 3.31 -12.57 11.51
CA CYS A 103 3.80 -13.90 11.14
C CYS A 103 3.49 -14.25 9.69
N ALA A 104 4.53 -14.41 8.86
CA ALA A 104 4.36 -14.76 7.44
C ALA A 104 3.65 -16.10 7.21
N SER A 105 3.75 -17.04 8.16
CA SER A 105 3.12 -18.36 8.09
C SER A 105 1.60 -18.31 8.10
N ASP A 106 1.01 -17.27 8.69
CA ASP A 106 -0.45 -17.16 8.82
C ASP A 106 -1.05 -16.28 7.71
N GLU A 107 -0.24 -15.89 6.72
CA GLU A 107 -0.73 -15.21 5.51
C GLU A 107 -1.67 -16.14 4.74
N ASP A 108 -2.89 -15.66 4.48
CA ASP A 108 -3.87 -16.41 3.69
C ASP A 108 -4.59 -15.50 2.71
N LEU A 109 -4.00 -15.37 1.52
CA LEU A 109 -4.56 -14.57 0.43
C LEU A 109 -5.77 -15.22 -0.25
N LYS A 110 -6.02 -16.53 -0.03
CA LYS A 110 -7.18 -17.21 -0.62
C LYS A 110 -8.47 -16.64 -0.05
N LYS A 111 -8.44 -16.21 1.20
CA LYS A 111 -9.56 -15.57 1.91
C LYS A 111 -9.93 -14.19 1.37
N LEU A 112 -9.16 -13.59 0.46
CA LEU A 112 -9.50 -12.27 -0.11
C LEU A 112 -10.86 -12.24 -0.79
N ASN A 113 -11.34 -13.38 -1.31
CA ASN A 113 -12.63 -13.49 -1.98
C ASN A 113 -13.80 -13.75 -1.01
N ASP A 114 -13.52 -14.17 0.22
CA ASP A 114 -14.55 -14.55 1.21
C ASP A 114 -15.42 -13.35 1.61
N ILE A 115 -14.87 -12.13 1.55
CA ILE A 115 -15.58 -10.88 1.86
C ILE A 115 -16.85 -10.66 1.00
N VAL A 116 -16.93 -11.27 -0.18
CA VAL A 116 -18.11 -11.19 -1.03
C VAL A 116 -19.29 -11.92 -0.37
N GLY A 117 -19.02 -13.07 0.26
CA GLY A 117 -20.02 -13.91 0.91
C GLY A 117 -20.36 -13.55 2.36
N MET A 118 -19.56 -12.68 3.01
CA MET A 118 -19.81 -12.19 4.39
C MET A 118 -20.83 -11.06 4.46
#